data_AF-A0A3M1ME97-F1
#
_entry.id   AF-A0A3M1ME97-F1
#
_cell.length_a   1.000
_cell.length_b   1.000
_cell.length_c   1.000
_cell.angle_alpha   90.00
_cell.angle_beta   90.00
_cell.angle_gamma   90.00
#
_symmetry.space_group_name_H-M   'P 1'
#
loop_
_entity.id
_entity.type
_entity.pdbx_description
1 polymer ?
#
loop_
_entity_poly.entity_id
_entity_poly.type
_entity_poly.pdbx_seq_one_letter_code
_entity_poly.pdbx_strand_id
1 'polypeptide(L)'
;MLVAVMLPAVVYAQPPALEPASGQQAASTDTATDPGAAGLEPRGTADLLGANGVGNAAESGRGKTASGPGEATGDGQEQIPPPQLDFDAIDGYDHRRIEGWDVLVSKQLLETKLDRTREALSLLAGQLRKIVDRLPPSVVARLRKVPIWVSPTYPNERPRAEYHPNGAWLASHGRRADMAHCIEISNVDIFAKECIRMPMLLLHELAHAYHHQVLGFDYPPILQAFERARQAGLYQQVKRGNGRVERAYALTNHKEYFAECSEAFWGENDFFPFIRSQLERYDPEMAQLLSRVWREDELAAAEVPAASP
;
A
#
# COMPACT_ATOMS: atom_id res chain seq x y z
N MET A 1 20.37 56.46 -15.04
CA MET A 1 20.26 55.51 -16.18
C MET A 1 20.33 54.10 -15.63
N LEU A 2 19.25 53.33 -15.68
CA LEU A 2 19.30 51.87 -15.51
C LEU A 2 19.13 51.24 -16.90
N VAL A 3 19.95 50.24 -17.23
CA VAL A 3 19.83 49.45 -18.46
C VAL A 3 19.11 48.15 -18.08
N ALA A 4 17.88 47.97 -18.58
CA ALA A 4 17.16 46.71 -18.46
C ALA A 4 17.63 45.75 -19.56
N VAL A 5 18.11 44.57 -19.16
CA VAL A 5 18.47 43.49 -20.09
C VAL A 5 17.25 42.58 -20.26
N MET A 6 16.60 42.67 -21.42
CA MET A 6 15.56 41.73 -21.86
C MET A 6 16.20 40.43 -22.33
N LEU A 7 15.80 39.29 -21.76
CA LEU A 7 16.12 37.96 -22.29
C LEU A 7 15.01 37.51 -23.26
N PRO A 8 15.34 36.85 -24.38
CA PRO A 8 14.34 36.42 -25.36
C PRO A 8 13.51 35.23 -24.86
N ALA A 9 12.24 35.19 -25.27
CA ALA A 9 11.32 34.11 -24.92
C ALA A 9 11.66 32.80 -25.66
N VAL A 10 11.62 31.67 -24.93
CA VAL A 10 11.76 30.33 -25.50
C VAL A 10 10.43 29.88 -26.09
N VAL A 11 10.39 29.69 -27.41
CA VAL A 11 9.22 29.13 -28.11
C VAL A 11 9.27 27.61 -28.04
N TYR A 12 8.34 27.00 -27.31
CA TYR A 12 8.14 25.55 -27.34
C TYR A 12 7.33 25.15 -28.58
N ALA A 13 7.89 24.30 -29.44
CA ALA A 13 7.15 23.68 -30.53
C ALA A 13 6.17 22.63 -29.98
N GLN A 14 4.95 22.58 -30.54
CA GLN A 14 3.98 21.55 -30.18
C GLN A 14 4.36 20.19 -30.83
N PRO A 15 4.14 19.06 -30.12
CA PRO A 15 4.27 17.74 -30.72
C PRO A 15 3.13 17.48 -31.73
N PRO A 16 3.36 16.70 -32.79
CA PRO A 16 2.34 16.38 -33.78
C PRO A 16 1.23 15.51 -33.20
N ALA A 17 0.00 15.67 -33.73
CA ALA A 17 -1.14 14.85 -33.37
C ALA A 17 -0.98 13.40 -33.86
N LEU A 18 -1.50 12.45 -33.08
CA LEU A 18 -1.55 11.04 -33.46
C LEU A 18 -2.78 10.79 -34.35
N GLU A 19 -2.55 10.48 -35.62
CA GLU A 19 -3.56 9.95 -36.54
C GLU A 19 -4.03 8.54 -36.10
N PRO A 20 -5.33 8.20 -36.26
CA PRO A 20 -5.83 6.87 -35.94
C PRO A 20 -5.40 5.83 -36.99
N ALA A 21 -4.92 4.68 -36.53
CA ALA A 21 -4.52 3.59 -37.42
C ALA A 21 -5.72 3.00 -38.17
N SER A 22 -5.73 3.17 -39.50
CA SER A 22 -6.66 2.49 -40.40
C SER A 22 -6.30 1.00 -40.52
N GLY A 23 -7.30 0.13 -40.35
CA GLY A 23 -7.11 -1.31 -40.44
C GLY A 23 -7.10 -1.82 -41.88
N GLN A 24 -6.30 -2.86 -42.15
CA GLN A 24 -6.42 -3.65 -43.36
C GLN A 24 -6.07 -5.12 -43.10
N GLN A 25 -6.92 -6.02 -43.60
CA GLN A 25 -6.74 -7.47 -43.55
C GLN A 25 -5.95 -7.96 -44.76
N ALA A 26 -5.13 -8.99 -44.57
CA ALA A 26 -4.79 -9.99 -45.59
C ALA A 26 -4.34 -11.30 -44.90
N ALA A 27 -4.48 -12.44 -45.59
CA ALA A 27 -4.38 -13.79 -44.99
C ALA A 27 -3.20 -14.62 -45.56
N SER A 28 -2.87 -15.72 -44.85
CA SER A 28 -2.24 -17.00 -45.30
C SER A 28 -1.12 -16.97 -46.37
N THR A 29 0.02 -17.67 -46.26
CA THR A 29 0.30 -19.02 -45.69
C THR A 29 1.58 -18.98 -44.81
N ASP A 30 2.38 -20.02 -44.46
CA ASP A 30 2.48 -21.45 -44.86
C ASP A 30 3.09 -22.36 -43.76
N THR A 31 3.24 -23.66 -44.04
CA THR A 31 3.63 -24.73 -43.10
C THR A 31 5.14 -25.04 -42.99
N ALA A 32 5.60 -25.43 -41.79
CA ALA A 32 6.75 -26.35 -41.58
C ALA A 32 6.73 -27.01 -40.17
N THR A 33 7.13 -28.28 -40.09
CA THR A 33 7.15 -29.20 -38.92
C THR A 33 8.48 -29.15 -38.12
N ASP A 34 8.50 -29.08 -36.77
CA ASP A 34 8.57 -30.19 -35.76
C ASP A 34 9.97 -30.90 -35.68
N PRO A 35 10.46 -31.50 -34.55
CA PRO A 35 10.03 -31.53 -33.13
C PRO A 35 11.12 -31.11 -32.09
N GLY A 36 10.76 -31.05 -30.80
CA GLY A 36 11.75 -31.07 -29.69
C GLY A 36 11.22 -30.67 -28.30
N ALA A 37 10.76 -31.62 -27.49
CA ALA A 37 10.11 -31.36 -26.20
C ALA A 37 11.00 -31.57 -24.96
N ALA A 38 11.02 -30.57 -24.06
CA ALA A 38 11.14 -30.66 -22.59
C ALA A 38 11.22 -29.21 -22.04
N GLY A 39 10.44 -28.74 -21.07
CA GLY A 39 9.51 -29.41 -20.17
C GLY A 39 9.77 -28.93 -18.74
N LEU A 40 9.14 -27.83 -18.30
CA LEU A 40 9.09 -27.37 -16.90
C LEU A 40 8.05 -26.25 -16.74
N GLU A 41 6.87 -26.62 -16.25
CA GLU A 41 5.76 -25.73 -15.89
C GLU A 41 6.11 -24.83 -14.69
N PRO A 42 5.90 -23.50 -14.74
CA PRO A 42 5.92 -22.67 -13.53
C PRO A 42 4.58 -22.79 -12.80
N ARG A 43 4.52 -23.69 -11.80
CA ARG A 43 3.38 -23.74 -10.86
C ARG A 43 3.23 -22.38 -10.17
N GLY A 44 2.06 -21.77 -10.30
CA GLY A 44 1.72 -20.57 -9.54
C GLY A 44 1.58 -20.87 -8.05
N THR A 45 2.08 -19.96 -7.22
CA THR A 45 1.77 -19.88 -5.79
C THR A 45 1.52 -18.42 -5.45
N ALA A 46 0.24 -18.05 -5.44
CA ALA A 46 -0.26 -16.89 -4.73
C ALA A 46 -1.03 -17.43 -3.54
N ASP A 47 -0.53 -17.22 -2.32
CA ASP A 47 -1.31 -17.39 -1.10
C ASP A 47 -0.65 -16.69 0.08
N LEU A 48 -1.41 -16.52 1.17
CA LEU A 48 -1.03 -15.93 2.46
C LEU A 48 -0.96 -14.39 2.54
N LEU A 49 -2.13 -13.76 2.33
CA LEU A 49 -2.67 -12.87 3.36
C LEU A 49 -3.99 -13.48 3.85
N GLY A 50 -4.14 -13.65 5.17
CA GLY A 50 -5.22 -14.45 5.75
C GLY A 50 -6.60 -13.81 5.59
N ALA A 51 -7.49 -14.50 4.88
CA ALA A 51 -8.92 -14.20 4.84
C ALA A 51 -9.70 -15.36 5.49
N ASN A 52 -10.72 -15.01 6.29
CA ASN A 52 -11.55 -15.96 7.02
C ASN A 52 -12.25 -16.95 6.06
N GLY A 53 -12.09 -18.25 6.31
CA GLY A 53 -12.69 -19.32 5.52
C GLY A 53 -13.24 -20.44 6.41
N VAL A 54 -14.46 -20.27 6.92
CA VAL A 54 -15.19 -21.35 7.61
C VAL A 54 -15.72 -22.33 6.57
N GLY A 55 -14.98 -23.42 6.33
CA GLY A 55 -15.44 -24.54 5.51
C GLY A 55 -16.31 -25.50 6.31
N ASN A 56 -17.52 -25.81 5.83
CA ASN A 56 -18.41 -26.77 6.48
C ASN A 56 -19.13 -27.67 5.45
N ALA A 57 -18.84 -28.97 5.51
CA ALA A 57 -19.53 -30.08 4.83
C ALA A 57 -18.97 -31.41 5.41
N ALA A 58 -19.74 -32.47 5.71
CA ALA A 58 -21.17 -32.69 5.53
C ALA A 58 -21.77 -33.69 6.55
N GLU A 59 -23.07 -33.50 6.81
CA GLU A 59 -24.14 -34.47 7.13
C GLU A 59 -24.00 -35.59 8.19
N SER A 60 -24.86 -35.52 9.21
CA SER A 60 -25.92 -36.54 9.43
C SER A 60 -26.93 -36.11 10.52
N GLY A 61 -28.25 -36.11 10.22
CA GLY A 61 -29.28 -36.36 11.25
C GLY A 61 -30.37 -35.30 11.53
N ARG A 62 -31.50 -35.42 10.81
CA ARG A 62 -32.91 -35.16 11.27
C ARG A 62 -33.22 -33.97 12.21
N GLY A 63 -34.00 -33.01 11.69
CA GLY A 63 -35.38 -32.83 12.20
C GLY A 63 -35.84 -31.46 12.76
N LYS A 64 -36.78 -30.85 12.01
CA LYS A 64 -37.90 -29.97 12.45
C LYS A 64 -37.71 -28.48 12.81
N THR A 65 -38.70 -27.74 12.30
CA THR A 65 -39.29 -26.45 12.73
C THR A 65 -38.54 -25.15 12.44
N ALA A 66 -39.33 -24.13 12.06
CA ALA A 66 -38.89 -22.84 11.55
C ALA A 66 -39.02 -21.73 12.61
N SER A 67 -38.14 -20.73 12.49
CA SER A 67 -38.23 -19.39 13.10
C SER A 67 -37.50 -18.39 12.21
N GLY A 68 -37.72 -17.08 12.43
CA GLY A 68 -37.37 -15.99 11.50
C GLY A 68 -35.88 -15.65 11.34
N PRO A 69 -35.56 -14.59 10.57
CA PRO A 69 -34.20 -14.26 10.17
C PRO A 69 -33.37 -13.73 11.34
N GLY A 70 -32.25 -14.40 11.62
CA GLY A 70 -31.28 -14.02 12.64
C GLY A 70 -30.35 -12.91 12.18
N GLU A 71 -30.14 -11.97 13.10
CA GLU A 71 -29.29 -10.79 13.08
C GLU A 71 -27.94 -10.89 12.36
N ALA A 72 -27.54 -9.79 11.73
CA ALA A 72 -26.16 -9.56 11.33
C ALA A 72 -25.28 -9.32 12.57
N THR A 73 -24.43 -10.29 12.91
CA THR A 73 -23.32 -10.08 13.84
C THR A 73 -22.15 -9.45 13.10
N GLY A 74 -21.95 -8.14 13.27
CA GLY A 74 -20.69 -7.52 12.88
C GLY A 74 -19.56 -8.04 13.77
N ASP A 75 -18.45 -8.46 13.17
CA ASP A 75 -17.21 -8.78 13.89
C ASP A 75 -16.63 -7.48 14.47
N GLY A 76 -17.15 -7.08 15.63
CA GLY A 76 -16.60 -6.02 16.46
C GLY A 76 -15.24 -6.45 17.00
N GLN A 77 -14.20 -6.32 16.19
CA GLN A 77 -12.82 -6.42 16.66
C GLN A 77 -12.58 -5.29 17.66
N GLU A 78 -12.58 -5.65 18.94
CA GLU A 78 -12.27 -4.74 20.04
C GLU A 78 -10.91 -4.09 19.77
N GLN A 79 -10.92 -2.80 19.44
CA GLN A 79 -9.73 -2.05 19.09
C GLN A 79 -8.87 -1.87 20.34
N ILE A 80 -7.96 -2.83 20.58
CA ILE A 80 -6.96 -2.72 21.63
C ILE A 80 -6.16 -1.43 21.36
N PRO A 81 -6.17 -0.45 22.29
CA PRO A 81 -5.45 0.80 22.07
C PRO A 81 -3.96 0.53 21.88
N PRO A 82 -3.25 1.33 21.04
CA PRO A 82 -1.83 1.14 20.82
C PRO A 82 -1.06 1.12 22.16
N PRO A 83 -0.05 0.24 22.29
CA PRO A 83 0.79 0.23 23.48
C PRO A 83 1.48 1.59 23.62
N GLN A 84 1.42 2.19 24.81
CA GLN A 84 2.21 3.37 25.14
C GLN A 84 3.64 2.91 25.42
N LEU A 85 4.52 3.06 24.43
CA LEU A 85 5.90 2.60 24.48
C LEU A 85 6.83 3.70 24.94
N ASP A 86 7.68 3.37 25.91
CA ASP A 86 8.94 4.07 26.14
C ASP A 86 9.97 3.52 25.13
N PHE A 87 10.14 4.22 24.00
CA PHE A 87 11.00 3.77 22.90
C PHE A 87 12.47 3.63 23.31
N ASP A 88 12.95 4.40 24.30
CA ASP A 88 14.33 4.33 24.79
C ASP A 88 14.57 3.09 25.68
N ALA A 89 13.50 2.50 26.23
CA ALA A 89 13.54 1.33 27.10
C ALA A 89 13.28 -0.02 26.38
N ILE A 90 13.06 -0.02 25.04
CA ILE A 90 12.77 -1.25 24.30
C ILE A 90 14.02 -2.14 24.18
N ASP A 91 14.02 -3.24 24.93
CA ASP A 91 15.11 -4.20 24.90
C ASP A 91 15.34 -4.80 23.51
N GLY A 92 16.61 -5.00 23.16
CA GLY A 92 17.07 -5.43 21.84
C GLY A 92 17.09 -4.35 20.74
N TYR A 93 16.59 -3.14 20.99
CA TYR A 93 16.51 -2.06 19.99
C TYR A 93 17.29 -0.79 20.40
N ASP A 94 17.67 -0.02 19.39
CA ASP A 94 18.33 1.28 19.45
C ASP A 94 17.39 2.32 18.84
N HIS A 95 16.91 3.27 19.64
CA HIS A 95 15.92 4.27 19.22
C HIS A 95 16.59 5.47 18.54
N ARG A 96 16.04 5.87 17.39
CA ARG A 96 16.52 7.00 16.58
C ARG A 96 15.38 7.83 16.04
N ARG A 97 15.62 9.14 15.91
CA ARG A 97 14.71 10.07 15.22
C ARG A 97 15.17 10.24 13.78
N ILE A 98 14.37 9.79 12.81
CA ILE A 98 14.66 9.94 11.37
C ILE A 98 13.48 10.65 10.71
N GLU A 99 13.74 11.79 10.07
CA GLU A 99 12.72 12.64 9.41
C GLU A 99 11.52 13.04 10.29
N GLY A 100 11.63 12.90 11.60
CA GLY A 100 10.57 13.14 12.59
C GLY A 100 9.70 11.94 12.94
N TRP A 101 10.08 10.73 12.50
CA TRP A 101 9.55 9.44 12.99
C TRP A 101 10.44 8.85 14.08
N ASP A 102 9.81 8.09 14.99
CA ASP A 102 10.50 7.21 15.93
C ASP A 102 10.86 5.92 15.20
N VAL A 103 12.15 5.64 15.08
CA VAL A 103 12.70 4.48 14.37
C VAL A 103 13.49 3.61 15.34
N LEU A 104 13.02 2.39 15.56
CA LEU A 104 13.63 1.40 16.44
C LEU A 104 14.48 0.45 15.61
N VAL A 105 15.79 0.45 15.80
CA VAL A 105 16.74 -0.36 15.02
C VAL A 105 17.26 -1.52 15.85
N SER A 106 17.10 -2.76 15.38
CA SER A 106 17.57 -3.93 16.12
C SER A 106 19.08 -3.87 16.38
N LYS A 107 19.50 -4.03 17.64
CA LYS A 107 20.92 -4.12 18.04
C LYS A 107 21.62 -5.29 17.36
N GLN A 108 20.93 -6.43 17.20
CA GLN A 108 21.44 -7.58 16.44
C GLN A 108 21.78 -7.21 14.99
N LEU A 109 20.97 -6.37 14.32
CA LEU A 109 21.28 -5.90 12.97
C LEU A 109 22.49 -4.96 12.93
N LEU A 110 22.63 -4.08 13.92
CA LEU A 110 23.79 -3.19 14.07
C LEU A 110 25.08 -3.98 14.33
N GLU A 111 25.01 -5.11 15.04
CA GLU A 111 26.14 -6.00 15.31
C GLU A 111 26.49 -6.91 14.13
N THR A 112 25.49 -7.54 13.50
CA THR A 112 25.70 -8.61 12.51
C THR A 112 25.64 -8.15 11.05
N LYS A 113 25.01 -7.00 10.77
CA LYS A 113 24.72 -6.48 9.43
C LYS A 113 24.87 -4.95 9.34
N LEU A 114 25.88 -4.40 10.02
CA LEU A 114 26.04 -2.95 10.22
C LEU A 114 25.88 -2.11 8.93
N ASP A 115 26.60 -2.46 7.86
CA ASP A 115 26.60 -1.64 6.64
C ASP A 115 25.30 -1.77 5.84
N ARG A 116 24.67 -2.95 5.80
CA ARG A 116 23.33 -3.12 5.21
C ARG A 116 22.26 -2.38 6.01
N THR A 117 22.39 -2.36 7.33
CA THR A 117 21.50 -1.61 8.22
C THR A 117 21.66 -0.11 7.98
N ARG A 118 22.90 0.40 7.84
CA ARG A 118 23.16 1.80 7.48
C ARG A 118 22.61 2.18 6.10
N GLU A 119 22.79 1.32 5.10
CA GLU A 119 22.21 1.48 3.76
C GLU A 119 20.67 1.57 3.83
N ALA A 120 20.04 0.62 4.53
CA ALA A 120 18.59 0.60 4.69
C ALA A 120 18.06 1.84 5.45
N LEU A 121 18.74 2.30 6.50
CA LEU A 121 18.35 3.53 7.22
C LEU A 121 18.50 4.80 6.36
N SER A 122 19.52 4.86 5.48
CA SER A 122 19.69 5.95 4.52
C SER A 122 18.55 5.98 3.50
N LEU A 123 18.19 4.80 2.95
CA LEU A 123 17.06 4.64 2.04
C LEU A 123 15.71 4.96 2.71
N LEU A 124 15.54 4.55 3.97
CA LEU A 124 14.37 4.88 4.79
C LEU A 124 14.24 6.39 4.97
N ALA A 125 15.33 7.09 5.32
CA ALA A 125 15.33 8.54 5.41
C ALA A 125 14.93 9.19 4.06
N GLY A 126 15.45 8.69 2.94
CA GLY A 126 15.04 9.14 1.60
C GLY A 126 13.56 8.90 1.29
N GLN A 127 13.01 7.74 1.67
CA GLN A 127 11.59 7.42 1.53
C GLN A 127 10.71 8.32 2.39
N LEU A 128 11.04 8.53 3.67
CA LEU A 128 10.31 9.43 4.56
C LEU A 128 10.40 10.88 4.11
N ARG A 129 11.57 11.34 3.64
CA ARG A 129 11.75 12.68 3.06
C ARG A 129 10.80 12.93 1.89
N LYS A 130 10.67 11.97 0.96
CA LYS A 130 9.72 12.06 -0.16
C LYS A 130 8.29 12.37 0.33
N ILE A 131 7.88 11.72 1.42
CA ILE A 131 6.53 11.85 2.02
C ILE A 131 6.36 13.22 2.67
N VAL A 132 7.36 13.68 3.44
CA VAL A 132 7.39 15.04 4.03
C VAL A 132 7.26 16.13 2.96
N ASP A 133 7.92 15.95 1.81
CA ASP A 133 7.92 16.93 0.72
C ASP A 133 6.64 16.90 -0.14
N ARG A 134 5.81 15.84 -0.03
CA ARG A 134 4.63 15.61 -0.90
C ARG A 134 3.30 15.83 -0.20
N LEU A 135 3.15 15.36 1.04
CA LEU A 135 1.87 15.35 1.75
C LEU A 135 1.63 16.66 2.53
N PRO A 136 0.37 17.01 2.85
CA PRO A 136 0.07 18.17 3.67
C PRO A 136 0.76 18.11 5.05
N PRO A 137 1.31 19.22 5.58
CA PRO A 137 2.12 19.18 6.81
C PRO A 137 1.42 18.58 8.03
N SER A 138 0.10 18.72 8.15
CA SER A 138 -0.65 18.17 9.27
C SER A 138 -0.91 16.67 9.16
N VAL A 139 -1.14 16.16 7.94
CA VAL A 139 -1.09 14.72 7.64
C VAL A 139 0.29 14.16 7.98
N VAL A 140 1.38 14.82 7.58
CA VAL A 140 2.75 14.41 7.93
C VAL A 140 2.96 14.38 9.45
N ALA A 141 2.43 15.36 10.19
CA ALA A 141 2.47 15.39 11.66
C ALA A 141 1.69 14.23 12.32
N ARG A 142 0.64 13.72 11.65
CA ARG A 142 -0.10 12.53 12.07
C ARG A 142 0.66 11.24 11.76
N LEU A 143 1.15 11.10 10.53
CA LEU A 143 1.92 9.92 10.07
C LEU A 143 3.21 9.71 10.88
N ARG A 144 3.83 10.79 11.38
CA ARG A 144 4.99 10.74 12.29
C ARG A 144 4.75 10.05 13.64
N LYS A 145 3.48 9.81 14.01
CA LYS A 145 3.11 9.07 15.23
C LYS A 145 3.13 7.55 15.03
N VAL A 146 3.26 7.07 13.79
CA VAL A 146 3.36 5.64 13.47
C VAL A 146 4.83 5.22 13.65
N PRO A 147 5.18 4.37 14.64
CA PRO A 147 6.58 3.98 14.84
C PRO A 147 7.07 3.09 13.69
N ILE A 148 8.37 3.08 13.44
CA ILE A 148 8.99 2.22 12.42
C ILE A 148 10.04 1.33 13.07
N TRP A 149 9.89 0.01 12.94
CA TRP A 149 10.82 -0.96 13.47
C TRP A 149 11.67 -1.53 12.33
N VAL A 150 12.97 -1.67 12.55
CA VAL A 150 13.93 -2.26 11.61
C VAL A 150 14.47 -3.53 12.24
N SER A 151 13.96 -4.66 11.77
CA SER A 151 14.08 -5.97 12.41
C SER A 151 14.89 -6.96 11.56
N PRO A 152 15.52 -7.97 12.17
CA PRO A 152 16.05 -9.12 11.44
C PRO A 152 14.94 -9.83 10.65
N THR A 153 15.30 -10.42 9.51
CA THR A 153 14.41 -11.32 8.77
C THR A 153 13.98 -12.49 9.65
N TYR A 154 12.67 -12.72 9.79
CA TYR A 154 12.14 -13.87 10.52
C TYR A 154 12.47 -15.20 9.79
N PRO A 155 12.93 -16.25 10.51
CA PRO A 155 13.20 -17.55 9.90
C PRO A 155 11.96 -18.15 9.24
N ASN A 156 12.13 -18.66 8.02
CA ASN A 156 11.07 -19.26 7.18
C ASN A 156 9.96 -18.29 6.71
N GLU A 157 10.06 -16.99 7.01
CA GLU A 157 9.16 -15.98 6.45
C GLU A 157 9.77 -15.26 5.24
N ARG A 158 8.91 -14.72 4.37
CA ARG A 158 9.34 -13.82 3.31
C ARG A 158 9.70 -12.45 3.92
N PRO A 159 10.93 -11.93 3.69
CA PRO A 159 11.28 -10.58 4.12
C PRO A 159 10.37 -9.54 3.45
N ARG A 160 9.80 -8.63 4.24
CA ARG A 160 8.92 -7.56 3.76
C ARG A 160 8.99 -6.28 4.62
N ALA A 161 8.46 -5.19 4.09
CA ALA A 161 7.90 -4.12 4.91
C ALA A 161 6.41 -4.44 5.11
N GLU A 162 5.85 -4.15 6.28
CA GLU A 162 4.40 -4.33 6.55
C GLU A 162 3.93 -3.44 7.72
N TYR A 163 2.69 -2.93 7.64
CA TYR A 163 1.97 -2.31 8.75
C TYR A 163 1.23 -3.36 9.60
N HIS A 164 1.33 -3.23 10.93
CA HIS A 164 0.74 -4.18 11.88
C HIS A 164 -0.54 -3.64 12.56
N PRO A 165 -1.75 -4.06 12.17
CA PRO A 165 -2.98 -3.58 12.80
C PRO A 165 -3.36 -4.33 14.09
N ASN A 166 -2.71 -5.44 14.47
CA ASN A 166 -3.21 -6.31 15.53
C ASN A 166 -2.11 -6.96 16.39
N GLY A 167 -1.98 -6.52 17.65
CA GLY A 167 -1.01 -7.05 18.62
C GLY A 167 -1.29 -8.47 19.11
N ALA A 168 -2.56 -8.91 19.14
CA ALA A 168 -2.92 -10.28 19.52
C ALA A 168 -2.52 -11.29 18.44
N TRP A 169 -2.63 -10.92 17.16
CA TRP A 169 -2.11 -11.69 16.04
C TRP A 169 -0.58 -11.80 16.10
N LEU A 170 0.12 -10.70 16.36
CA LEU A 170 1.57 -10.72 16.55
C LEU A 170 1.99 -11.69 17.67
N ALA A 171 1.35 -11.60 18.84
CA ALA A 171 1.62 -12.49 19.96
C ALA A 171 1.38 -13.97 19.63
N SER A 172 0.28 -14.31 18.94
CA SER A 172 -0.04 -15.70 18.58
C SER A 172 0.89 -16.29 17.52
N HIS A 173 1.62 -15.44 16.78
CA HIS A 173 2.64 -15.83 15.79
C HIS A 173 4.07 -15.70 16.33
N GLY A 174 4.25 -15.56 17.65
CA GLY A 174 5.57 -15.48 18.29
C GLY A 174 6.33 -14.17 18.04
N ARG A 175 5.66 -13.14 17.54
CA ARG A 175 6.19 -11.79 17.35
C ARG A 175 5.85 -10.92 18.56
N ARG A 176 6.53 -9.79 18.71
CA ARG A 176 6.29 -8.92 19.86
C ARG A 176 4.94 -8.20 19.72
N ALA A 177 4.10 -8.29 20.74
CA ALA A 177 2.80 -7.61 20.74
C ALA A 177 2.92 -6.07 20.76
N ASP A 178 4.08 -5.53 21.18
CA ASP A 178 4.35 -4.10 21.19
C ASP A 178 4.57 -3.49 19.79
N MET A 179 4.82 -4.32 18.77
CA MET A 179 4.83 -3.90 17.36
C MET A 179 3.42 -3.62 16.80
N ALA A 180 2.38 -3.62 17.63
CA ALA A 180 1.04 -3.18 17.21
C ALA A 180 1.03 -1.70 16.81
N HIS A 181 0.33 -1.40 15.71
CA HIS A 181 0.16 -0.08 15.10
C HIS A 181 1.45 0.60 14.61
N CYS A 182 2.51 -0.18 14.40
CA CYS A 182 3.75 0.26 13.77
C CYS A 182 3.88 -0.24 12.33
N ILE A 183 4.90 0.26 11.62
CA ILE A 183 5.45 -0.35 10.40
C ILE A 183 6.68 -1.14 10.80
N GLU A 184 6.88 -2.32 10.21
CA GLU A 184 8.08 -3.12 10.41
C GLU A 184 8.79 -3.40 9.08
N ILE A 185 10.11 -3.19 9.07
CA ILE A 185 11.02 -3.42 7.95
C ILE A 185 11.88 -4.63 8.32
N SER A 186 11.43 -5.82 7.90
CA SER A 186 12.14 -7.10 8.08
C SER A 186 12.99 -7.49 6.86
N ASN A 187 13.01 -6.65 5.82
CA ASN A 187 13.65 -6.91 4.52
C ASN A 187 14.97 -6.17 4.29
N VAL A 188 15.72 -5.84 5.34
CA VAL A 188 16.97 -5.06 5.29
C VAL A 188 17.95 -5.54 4.21
N ASP A 189 18.10 -6.86 4.00
CA ASP A 189 18.98 -7.43 2.98
C ASP A 189 18.59 -7.10 1.52
N ILE A 190 17.32 -6.79 1.27
CA ILE A 190 16.76 -6.51 -0.06
C ILE A 190 16.08 -5.14 -0.16
N PHE A 191 16.11 -4.32 0.90
CA PHE A 191 15.34 -3.09 1.01
C PHE A 191 15.66 -2.08 -0.11
N ALA A 192 16.92 -2.02 -0.56
CA ALA A 192 17.32 -1.23 -1.74
C ALA A 192 16.60 -1.66 -3.02
N LYS A 193 16.50 -2.98 -3.27
CA LYS A 193 15.76 -3.53 -4.42
C LYS A 193 14.27 -3.25 -4.31
N GLU A 194 13.70 -3.35 -3.11
CA GLU A 194 12.28 -3.09 -2.88
C GLU A 194 11.96 -1.58 -3.00
N CYS A 195 12.85 -0.67 -2.60
CA CYS A 195 12.71 0.78 -2.84
C CYS A 195 12.82 1.18 -4.32
N ILE A 196 13.50 0.38 -5.15
CA ILE A 196 13.52 0.54 -6.62
C ILE A 196 12.23 -0.04 -7.22
N ARG A 197 11.77 -1.19 -6.70
CA ARG A 197 10.55 -1.85 -7.17
C ARG A 197 9.29 -1.04 -6.84
N MET A 198 9.17 -0.52 -5.63
CA MET A 198 8.08 0.32 -5.12
C MET A 198 8.65 1.70 -4.75
N PRO A 199 8.60 2.68 -5.66
CA PRO A 199 9.21 3.99 -5.43
C PRO A 199 8.65 4.74 -4.22
N MET A 200 7.42 4.42 -3.78
CA MET A 200 6.74 5.00 -2.63
C MET A 200 6.41 3.97 -1.53
N LEU A 201 7.20 2.90 -1.40
CA LEU A 201 7.03 1.80 -0.42
C LEU A 201 6.59 2.25 1.00
N LEU A 202 7.21 3.28 1.58
CA LEU A 202 6.83 3.72 2.94
C LEU A 202 5.49 4.48 2.97
N LEU A 203 5.07 5.08 1.85
CA LEU A 203 3.74 5.67 1.75
C LEU A 203 2.66 4.59 1.66
N HIS A 204 2.95 3.44 1.05
CA HIS A 204 2.06 2.27 1.05
C HIS A 204 1.70 1.86 2.48
N GLU A 205 2.72 1.57 3.29
CA GLU A 205 2.54 1.16 4.69
C GLU A 205 1.93 2.27 5.56
N LEU A 206 2.33 3.53 5.35
CA LEU A 206 1.72 4.67 6.03
C LEU A 206 0.27 4.94 5.58
N ALA A 207 -0.13 4.53 4.37
CA ALA A 207 -1.52 4.58 3.92
C ALA A 207 -2.36 3.49 4.60
N HIS A 208 -1.83 2.28 4.80
CA HIS A 208 -2.48 1.30 5.69
C HIS A 208 -2.64 1.83 7.12
N ALA A 209 -1.60 2.45 7.67
CA ALA A 209 -1.66 3.06 9.00
C ALA A 209 -2.69 4.20 9.08
N TYR A 210 -2.76 5.07 8.05
CA TYR A 210 -3.75 6.16 7.98
C TYR A 210 -5.18 5.62 7.87
N HIS A 211 -5.40 4.64 6.99
CA HIS A 211 -6.69 3.98 6.81
C HIS A 211 -7.16 3.32 8.12
N HIS A 212 -6.25 2.66 8.86
CA HIS A 212 -6.60 2.07 10.16
C HIS A 212 -6.87 3.13 11.24
N GLN A 213 -5.92 4.02 11.48
CA GLN A 213 -5.87 4.86 12.69
C GLN A 213 -6.66 6.18 12.57
N VAL A 214 -7.14 6.52 11.37
CA VAL A 214 -7.74 7.83 11.08
C VAL A 214 -9.10 7.70 10.40
N LEU A 215 -9.23 6.78 9.45
CA LEU A 215 -10.49 6.58 8.71
C LEU A 215 -11.34 5.43 9.27
N GLY A 216 -10.70 4.41 9.85
CA GLY A 216 -11.27 3.07 10.05
C GLY A 216 -11.18 2.25 8.76
N PHE A 217 -10.82 0.96 8.86
CA PHE A 217 -10.75 0.08 7.69
C PHE A 217 -12.12 -0.16 7.02
N ASP A 218 -13.20 0.10 7.76
CA ASP A 218 -14.59 0.03 7.32
C ASP A 218 -15.11 1.34 6.72
N TYR A 219 -14.25 2.36 6.53
CA TYR A 219 -14.63 3.68 6.01
C TYR A 219 -15.43 3.57 4.69
N PRO A 220 -16.76 3.86 4.72
CA PRO A 220 -17.64 3.48 3.62
C PRO A 220 -17.28 4.03 2.23
N PRO A 221 -16.76 5.27 2.07
CA PRO A 221 -16.33 5.78 0.77
C PRO A 221 -15.23 4.95 0.11
N ILE A 222 -14.27 4.39 0.86
CA ILE A 222 -13.22 3.53 0.30
C ILE A 222 -13.80 2.18 -0.11
N LEU A 223 -14.64 1.56 0.73
CA LEU A 223 -15.33 0.30 0.41
C LEU A 223 -16.16 0.41 -0.88
N GLN A 224 -16.91 1.51 -1.03
CA GLN A 224 -17.75 1.77 -2.20
C GLN A 224 -16.94 2.06 -3.47
N ALA A 225 -15.86 2.85 -3.37
CA ALA A 225 -14.97 3.10 -4.50
C ALA A 225 -14.26 1.82 -4.96
N PHE A 226 -13.77 1.00 -4.03
CA PHE A 226 -13.17 -0.30 -4.33
C PHE A 226 -14.13 -1.24 -5.08
N GLU A 227 -15.36 -1.37 -4.59
CA GLU A 227 -16.36 -2.25 -5.21
C GLU A 227 -16.77 -1.75 -6.60
N ARG A 228 -16.91 -0.42 -6.80
CA ARG A 228 -17.18 0.15 -8.13
C ARG A 228 -16.02 -0.08 -9.10
N ALA A 229 -14.77 0.13 -8.68
CA ALA A 229 -13.59 -0.17 -9.50
C ALA A 229 -13.53 -1.66 -9.90
N ARG A 230 -13.82 -2.56 -8.95
CA ARG A 230 -13.89 -4.01 -9.17
C ARG A 230 -14.98 -4.39 -10.16
N GLN A 231 -16.18 -3.82 -10.04
CA GLN A 231 -17.32 -4.05 -10.94
C GLN A 231 -17.06 -3.48 -12.35
N ALA A 232 -16.39 -2.33 -12.46
CA ALA A 232 -15.98 -1.72 -13.72
C ALA A 232 -14.83 -2.47 -14.43
N GLY A 233 -14.24 -3.49 -13.79
CA GLY A 233 -13.11 -4.24 -14.34
C GLY A 233 -11.79 -3.46 -14.39
N LEU A 234 -11.70 -2.33 -13.69
CA LEU A 234 -10.44 -1.59 -13.54
C LEU A 234 -9.39 -2.48 -12.86
N TYR A 235 -8.11 -2.20 -13.10
CA TYR A 235 -6.95 -2.86 -12.48
C TYR A 235 -6.78 -4.37 -12.78
N GLN A 236 -7.72 -5.01 -13.49
CA GLN A 236 -7.67 -6.47 -13.77
C GLN A 236 -6.49 -6.89 -14.67
N GLN A 237 -6.11 -6.02 -15.62
CA GLN A 237 -4.99 -6.22 -16.53
C GLN A 237 -4.31 -4.87 -16.79
N VAL A 238 -3.31 -4.52 -15.98
CA VAL A 238 -2.59 -3.26 -16.08
C VAL A 238 -1.10 -3.48 -16.24
N LYS A 239 -0.39 -2.51 -16.81
CA LYS A 239 1.07 -2.54 -16.88
C LYS A 239 1.65 -2.40 -15.48
N ARG A 240 2.72 -3.13 -15.21
CA ARG A 240 3.61 -2.91 -14.06
C ARG A 240 4.93 -2.28 -14.53
N GLY A 241 5.69 -1.67 -13.63
CA GLY A 241 6.99 -1.04 -13.90
C GLY A 241 8.05 -1.98 -14.51
N ASN A 242 7.87 -3.30 -14.42
CA ASN A 242 8.69 -4.31 -15.11
C ASN A 242 8.28 -4.57 -16.58
N GLY A 243 7.28 -3.84 -17.10
CA GLY A 243 6.76 -3.95 -18.47
C GLY A 243 5.72 -5.05 -18.70
N ARG A 244 5.49 -5.95 -17.73
CA ARG A 244 4.46 -6.99 -17.82
C ARG A 244 3.06 -6.39 -17.66
N VAL A 245 2.07 -7.05 -18.24
CA VAL A 245 0.65 -6.83 -17.93
C VAL A 245 0.21 -7.91 -16.96
N GLU A 246 -0.29 -7.52 -15.80
CA GLU A 246 -0.83 -8.43 -14.79
C GLU A 246 -1.94 -7.75 -13.98
N ARG A 247 -2.64 -8.50 -13.12
CA ARG A 247 -3.67 -7.97 -12.23
C ARG A 247 -3.00 -7.12 -11.14
N ALA A 248 -3.44 -5.88 -10.97
CA ALA A 248 -2.85 -4.99 -9.97
C ALA A 248 -3.05 -5.53 -8.55
N TYR A 249 -2.08 -5.23 -7.68
CA TYR A 249 -2.17 -5.57 -6.27
C TYR A 249 -3.30 -4.80 -5.56
N ALA A 250 -3.64 -3.60 -6.05
CA ALA A 250 -4.80 -2.80 -5.64
C ALA A 250 -6.14 -3.56 -5.59
N LEU A 251 -6.35 -4.61 -6.40
CA LEU A 251 -7.58 -5.40 -6.38
C LEU A 251 -7.60 -6.50 -5.30
N THR A 252 -6.55 -6.69 -4.51
CA THR A 252 -6.49 -7.72 -3.47
C THR A 252 -7.54 -7.48 -2.39
N ASN A 253 -7.67 -6.25 -1.90
CA ASN A 253 -8.76 -5.79 -1.02
C ASN A 253 -8.80 -4.24 -0.98
N HIS A 254 -9.81 -3.68 -0.30
CA HIS A 254 -10.00 -2.22 -0.17
C HIS A 254 -8.86 -1.46 0.54
N LYS A 255 -8.02 -2.13 1.33
CA LYS A 255 -6.87 -1.54 2.02
C LYS A 255 -5.70 -1.37 1.06
N GLU A 256 -5.44 -2.39 0.25
CA GLU A 256 -4.45 -2.40 -0.82
C GLU A 256 -4.82 -1.40 -1.92
N TYR A 257 -6.10 -1.36 -2.28
CA TYR A 257 -6.66 -0.35 -3.17
C TYR A 257 -6.35 1.08 -2.72
N PHE A 258 -6.55 1.37 -1.43
CA PHE A 258 -6.25 2.67 -0.86
C PHE A 258 -4.75 2.99 -0.86
N ALA A 259 -3.89 2.02 -0.53
CA ALA A 259 -2.45 2.20 -0.47
C ALA A 259 -1.83 2.45 -1.86
N GLU A 260 -2.07 1.55 -2.82
CA GLU A 260 -1.60 1.62 -4.21
C GLU A 260 -2.03 2.90 -4.91
N CYS A 261 -3.30 3.29 -4.77
CA CYS A 261 -3.79 4.53 -5.37
C CYS A 261 -3.22 5.77 -4.66
N SER A 262 -2.88 5.69 -3.37
CA SER A 262 -2.18 6.77 -2.65
C SER A 262 -0.74 6.94 -3.11
N GLU A 263 -0.03 5.84 -3.43
CA GLU A 263 1.30 5.90 -4.07
C GLU A 263 1.23 6.66 -5.40
N ALA A 264 0.29 6.30 -6.27
CA ALA A 264 0.09 6.96 -7.55
C ALA A 264 -0.31 8.45 -7.39
N PHE A 265 -1.18 8.77 -6.42
CA PHE A 265 -1.71 10.12 -6.24
C PHE A 265 -0.68 11.12 -5.69
N TRP A 266 0.20 10.69 -4.77
CA TRP A 266 1.21 11.57 -4.17
C TRP A 266 2.61 11.42 -4.78
N GLY A 267 2.92 10.30 -5.44
CA GLY A 267 4.24 10.02 -6.00
C GLY A 267 4.20 9.14 -7.23
N GLU A 268 4.72 7.91 -7.10
CA GLU A 268 4.85 6.93 -8.17
C GLU A 268 4.54 5.53 -7.63
N ASN A 269 3.58 4.83 -8.24
CA ASN A 269 3.23 3.43 -7.95
C ASN A 269 3.98 2.46 -8.89
N ASP A 270 4.15 1.18 -8.50
CA ASP A 270 4.74 0.15 -9.37
C ASP A 270 3.73 -0.51 -10.34
N PHE A 271 2.42 -0.34 -10.12
CA PHE A 271 1.36 -0.67 -11.07
C PHE A 271 0.74 0.58 -11.73
N PHE A 272 0.29 0.44 -12.98
CA PHE A 272 -0.51 1.46 -13.64
C PHE A 272 -1.90 1.55 -12.96
N PRO A 273 -2.41 2.76 -12.67
CA PRO A 273 -1.86 4.07 -12.99
C PRO A 273 -0.64 4.43 -12.14
N PHE A 274 0.48 4.75 -12.79
CA PHE A 274 1.77 4.96 -12.12
C PHE A 274 1.84 6.30 -11.41
N ILE A 275 1.13 7.32 -11.92
CA ILE A 275 1.17 8.69 -11.42
C ILE A 275 -0.23 9.31 -11.40
N ARG A 276 -0.37 10.38 -10.62
CA ARG A 276 -1.64 11.07 -10.37
C ARG A 276 -2.44 11.41 -11.63
N SER A 277 -1.81 11.96 -12.67
CA SER A 277 -2.49 12.34 -13.91
C SER A 277 -2.92 11.13 -14.76
N GLN A 278 -2.47 9.92 -14.44
CA GLN A 278 -3.00 8.67 -14.99
C GLN A 278 -4.18 8.19 -14.13
N LEU A 279 -4.06 8.25 -12.80
CA LEU A 279 -5.13 7.90 -11.86
C LEU A 279 -6.38 8.79 -12.08
N GLU A 280 -6.21 10.11 -12.20
CA GLU A 280 -7.29 11.08 -12.50
C GLU A 280 -8.04 10.81 -13.82
N ARG A 281 -7.48 10.00 -14.73
CA ARG A 281 -8.14 9.58 -15.98
C ARG A 281 -8.65 8.14 -15.96
N TYR A 282 -7.97 7.26 -15.23
CA TYR A 282 -8.29 5.83 -15.17
C TYR A 282 -9.32 5.50 -14.09
N ASP A 283 -9.18 6.15 -12.93
CA ASP A 283 -10.07 6.06 -11.79
C ASP A 283 -10.30 7.47 -11.20
N PRO A 284 -11.11 8.30 -11.87
CA PRO A 284 -11.36 9.68 -11.46
C PRO A 284 -12.06 9.76 -10.10
N GLU A 285 -12.87 8.76 -9.73
CA GLU A 285 -13.54 8.72 -8.43
C GLU A 285 -12.53 8.51 -7.30
N MET A 286 -11.61 7.56 -7.45
CA MET A 286 -10.57 7.34 -6.44
C MET A 286 -9.62 8.53 -6.33
N ALA A 287 -9.24 9.15 -7.45
CA ALA A 287 -8.46 10.39 -7.43
C ALA A 287 -9.19 11.52 -6.67
N GLN A 288 -10.50 11.67 -6.89
CA GLN A 288 -11.31 12.66 -6.18
C GLN A 288 -11.43 12.34 -4.69
N LEU A 289 -11.62 11.06 -4.32
CA LEU A 289 -11.67 10.62 -2.92
C LEU A 289 -10.35 10.90 -2.20
N LEU A 290 -9.22 10.49 -2.79
CA LEU A 290 -7.87 10.75 -2.26
C LEU A 290 -7.60 12.25 -2.08
N SER A 291 -8.11 13.10 -2.98
CA SER A 291 -7.96 14.56 -2.86
C SER A 291 -8.62 15.16 -1.62
N ARG A 292 -9.63 14.48 -1.03
CA ARG A 292 -10.36 14.90 0.17
C ARG A 292 -9.85 14.21 1.43
N VAL A 293 -9.76 12.88 1.46
CA VAL A 293 -9.39 12.12 2.67
C VAL A 293 -7.95 12.40 3.13
N TRP A 294 -7.05 12.77 2.22
CA TRP A 294 -5.70 13.23 2.59
C TRP A 294 -5.65 14.73 2.97
N ARG A 295 -6.78 15.35 3.31
CA ARG A 295 -6.90 16.70 3.90
C ARG A 295 -7.73 16.60 5.17
N GLU A 296 -7.26 17.20 6.26
CA GLU A 296 -7.93 17.08 7.57
C GLU A 296 -9.28 17.82 7.64
N ASP A 297 -9.57 18.71 6.69
CA ASP A 297 -10.80 19.50 6.62
C ASP A 297 -12.09 18.63 6.61
N GLU A 298 -12.04 17.41 6.07
CA GLU A 298 -13.19 16.49 6.01
C GLU A 298 -13.42 15.75 7.35
N LEU A 299 -12.36 15.50 8.13
CA LEU A 299 -12.46 14.89 9.47
C LEU A 299 -13.06 15.89 10.48
N ALA A 300 -12.61 17.15 10.45
CA ALA A 300 -13.17 18.20 11.28
C ALA A 300 -14.65 18.49 10.95
N ALA A 301 -15.07 18.27 9.70
CA ALA A 301 -16.47 18.40 9.29
C ALA A 301 -17.36 17.23 9.75
N ALA A 302 -16.78 16.02 9.93
CA ALA A 302 -17.50 14.85 10.42
C ALA A 302 -17.68 14.85 11.96
N GLU A 303 -16.81 15.54 12.71
CA GLU A 303 -16.87 15.65 14.17
C GLU A 303 -17.83 16.74 14.69
N VAL A 304 -18.37 17.60 13.82
CA VAL A 304 -19.40 18.58 14.22
C VAL A 304 -20.78 17.93 14.15
N PRO A 305 -21.42 17.57 15.28
CA PRO A 305 -22.81 17.15 15.25
C PRO A 305 -23.65 18.32 14.72
N ALA A 306 -24.53 18.05 13.76
CA ALA A 306 -25.44 19.04 13.24
C ALA A 306 -26.26 19.61 14.40
N ALA A 307 -26.02 20.89 14.74
CA ALA A 307 -26.81 21.59 15.74
C ALA A 307 -28.24 21.68 15.23
N SER A 308 -29.12 20.86 15.81
CA SER A 308 -30.54 20.88 15.48
C SER A 308 -31.16 22.24 15.85
N PRO A 309 -32.10 22.75 15.04
CA PRO A 309 -32.77 24.03 15.28
C PRO A 309 -33.74 23.99 16.47
#